data_AF-A0AAV9FDP2-F1
#
_entry.id   AF-A0AAV9FDP2-F1
#
_cell.length_a   1.000
_cell.length_b   1.000
_cell.length_c   1.000
_cell.angle_alpha   90.00
_cell.angle_beta   90.00
_cell.angle_gamma   90.00
#
_symmetry.space_group_name_H-M   'P 1'
#
loop_
_entity.id
_entity.type
_entity.pdbx_description
1 polymer ?
#
loop_
_entity_poly.entity_id
_entity_poly.type
_entity_poly.pdbx_seq_one_letter_code
_entity_poly.pdbx_strand_id
1 'polypeptide(L)' 'MDIVDRKRHELGYNPMQFQCFLNDLPWNDFNIVFKALPEFYKKRVEKDPKGSPSFIVGVPGSFYGRLSQIEA' A
#
# COMPACT_ATOMS: atom_id res chain seq x y z
N MET A 1 5.27 1.56 -5.74
CA MET A 1 5.13 0.14 -6.14
C MET A 1 5.73 -0.09 -7.51
N ASP A 2 5.40 0.74 -8.51
CA ASP A 2 5.88 0.63 -9.90
C ASP A 2 7.41 0.52 -10.06
N ILE A 3 8.20 1.25 -9.28
CA ILE A 3 9.67 1.14 -9.34
C ILE A 3 10.14 -0.25 -8.87
N VAL A 4 9.51 -0.78 -7.81
CA VAL A 4 9.82 -2.10 -7.28
C VAL A 4 9.32 -3.19 -8.24
N ASP A 5 8.12 -3.02 -8.80
CA ASP A 5 7.58 -3.91 -9.84
C ASP A 5 8.47 -3.91 -11.09
N ARG A 6 8.93 -2.75 -11.55
CA ARG A 6 9.90 -2.67 -12.66
C ARG A 6 11.18 -3.42 -12.31
N LYS A 7 11.71 -3.19 -11.10
CA LYS A 7 12.95 -3.84 -10.69
C LYS A 7 12.80 -5.35 -10.55
N ARG A 8 11.66 -5.84 -10.05
CA ARG A 8 11.35 -7.28 -9.98
C ARG A 8 11.31 -7.89 -11.38
N HIS A 9 10.74 -7.18 -12.36
CA HIS A 9 10.68 -7.63 -13.75
C HIS A 9 12.07 -7.72 -14.36
N GLU A 10 12.92 -6.70 -14.17
CA GLU A 10 14.33 -6.71 -14.60
C GLU A 10 15.11 -7.88 -14.02
N LEU A 11 14.82 -8.26 -12.76
CA LEU A 11 15.50 -9.34 -12.06
C LEU A 11 14.85 -10.72 -12.27
N GLY A 12 13.76 -10.81 -13.02
CA GLY A 12 13.03 -12.07 -13.24
C GLY A 12 12.33 -12.62 -12.00
N TYR A 13 12.08 -11.78 -10.99
CA TYR A 13 11.37 -12.19 -9.77
C TYR A 13 9.86 -12.25 -9.97
N ASN A 14 9.25 -13.19 -9.26
CA ASN A 14 7.80 -13.33 -9.21
C ASN A 14 7.14 -12.09 -8.57
N PRO A 15 5.86 -11.82 -8.87
CA PRO A 15 5.09 -10.80 -8.16
C PRO A 15 5.12 -11.07 -6.65
N MET A 16 5.32 -10.01 -5.86
CA MET A 16 5.30 -10.08 -4.39
C MET A 16 4.03 -9.42 -3.87
N GLN A 17 3.69 -9.62 -2.60
CA GLN A 17 2.59 -8.89 -1.97
C GLN A 17 3.14 -7.66 -1.25
N PHE A 18 2.57 -6.49 -1.52
CA PHE A 18 2.86 -5.28 -0.76
C PHE A 18 1.80 -5.05 0.31
N GLN A 19 2.24 -4.75 1.53
CA GLN A 19 1.37 -4.19 2.57
C GLN A 19 1.85 -2.78 2.91
N CYS A 20 0.97 -1.81 2.80
CA CYS A 20 1.26 -0.40 3.03
C CYS A 20 0.44 0.12 4.19
N PHE A 21 1.13 0.67 5.18
CA PHE A 21 0.51 1.27 6.36
C PHE A 21 0.52 2.80 6.20
N LEU A 22 -0.67 3.39 6.14
CA LEU A 22 -0.88 4.82 6.14
C LEU A 22 -1.08 5.25 7.60
N ASN A 23 -0.01 5.72 8.23
CA ASN A 23 -0.07 6.22 9.59
C ASN A 23 -0.28 7.74 9.61
N ASP A 24 -1.22 8.18 10.43
CA ASP A 24 -1.44 9.58 10.78
C ASP A 24 -2.16 9.65 12.13
N LEU A 25 -2.31 10.86 12.69
CA LEU A 25 -3.06 11.09 13.91
C LEU A 25 -4.52 10.62 13.75
N PRO A 26 -5.19 10.19 14.85
CA PRO A 26 -6.58 9.73 14.79
C PRO A 26 -7.59 10.74 14.25
N TRP A 27 -7.23 12.04 14.26
CA TRP A 27 -8.05 13.12 13.73
C TRP A 27 -7.91 13.32 12.22
N ASN A 28 -6.99 12.61 11.56
CA ASN A 28 -6.90 12.61 10.11
C ASN A 28 -8.11 11.90 9.49
N ASP A 29 -8.66 12.46 8.40
CA ASP A 29 -9.80 11.87 7.71
C ASP A 29 -9.35 10.78 6.71
N PHE A 30 -9.09 9.58 7.24
CA PHE A 30 -8.79 8.41 6.43
C PHE A 30 -9.90 8.06 5.42
N ASN A 31 -11.13 8.52 5.62
CA ASN A 31 -12.23 8.20 4.69
C ASN A 31 -12.01 8.80 3.32
N ILE A 32 -11.34 9.96 3.22
CA ILE A 32 -11.01 10.59 1.94
C ILE A 32 -10.11 9.64 1.14
N VAL A 33 -9.08 9.07 1.79
CA VAL A 33 -8.16 8.13 1.16
C VAL A 33 -8.87 6.84 0.80
N PHE A 34 -9.65 6.26 1.72
CA PHE A 34 -10.34 4.99 1.49
C PHE A 34 -11.38 5.07 0.36
N LYS A 35 -12.06 6.21 0.20
CA LYS A 35 -12.96 6.45 -0.94
C LYS A 35 -12.21 6.51 -2.28
N ALA A 36 -10.94 6.90 -2.29
CA ALA A 36 -10.12 6.95 -3.50
C ALA A 36 -9.48 5.60 -3.87
N LEU A 37 -9.42 4.65 -2.92
CA LEU A 37 -8.75 3.35 -3.12
C LEU A 37 -9.31 2.52 -4.29
N PRO A 38 -10.63 2.39 -4.51
CA PRO A 38 -11.14 1.59 -5.63
C PRO A 38 -10.63 2.05 -6.99
N GLU A 39 -10.64 3.37 -7.23
CA GLU A 39 -10.15 3.96 -8.48
C GLU A 39 -8.62 3.82 -8.60
N PHE A 40 -7.90 3.96 -7.48
CA PHE A 40 -6.46 3.70 -7.44
C PHE A 40 -6.13 2.26 -7.85
N TYR A 41 -6.82 1.26 -7.29
CA TYR A 41 -6.60 -0.15 -7.64
C TYR A 41 -6.94 -0.44 -9.10
N LYS A 42 -8.05 0.11 -9.61
CA LYS A 42 -8.45 -0.02 -11.01
C LYS A 42 -7.36 0.48 -11.96
N LYS A 43 -6.88 1.73 -11.75
CA LYS A 43 -5.79 2.32 -12.55
C LYS A 43 -4.52 1.49 -12.51
N ARG A 44 -4.23 0.85 -11.36
CA ARG A 44 -3.05 0.00 -11.21
C ARG A 44 -3.16 -1.29 -12.01
N VAL A 45 -4.32 -1.95 -11.98
CA VAL A 45 -4.58 -3.16 -12.79
C VAL A 45 -4.57 -2.83 -14.28
N GLU A 46 -5.14 -1.69 -14.69
CA GLU A 46 -5.12 -1.24 -16.09
C GLU A 46 -3.70 -0.97 -16.59
N LYS A 47 -2.82 -0.43 -15.72
CA LYS A 47 -1.43 -0.12 -16.05
C LYS A 47 -0.54 -1.37 -16.10
N ASP A 48 -0.71 -2.29 -15.14
CA ASP A 48 0.04 -3.54 -15.08
C ASP A 48 -0.84 -4.67 -14.49
N PRO A 49 -1.51 -5.46 -15.36
CA PRO A 49 -2.35 -6.58 -14.93
C PRO A 49 -1.57 -7.69 -14.21
N LYS A 50 -0.25 -7.75 -14.39
CA LYS A 50 0.64 -8.73 -13.73
C LYS A 50 1.39 -8.12 -12.55
N GLY A 51 1.02 -6.91 -12.13
CA GLY A 51 1.62 -6.19 -11.02
C GLY A 51 1.47 -6.95 -9.70
N SER A 52 2.44 -6.74 -8.81
CA SER A 52 2.43 -7.27 -7.44
C SER A 52 1.16 -6.83 -6.69
N PRO A 53 0.32 -7.70 -6.12
CA PRO A 53 -0.85 -7.28 -5.35
C PRO A 53 -0.44 -6.36 -4.18
N SER A 54 -1.32 -5.44 -3.80
CA SER A 54 -1.05 -4.47 -2.73
C SER A 54 -2.25 -4.27 -1.82
N PHE A 55 -2.00 -4.20 -0.52
CA PHE A 55 -2.99 -3.98 0.53
C PHE A 55 -2.65 -2.71 1.28
N ILE A 56 -3.65 -1.85 1.50
CA ILE A 56 -3.48 -0.57 2.18
C ILE A 56 -4.25 -0.62 3.50
N VAL A 57 -3.57 -0.27 4.59
CA VAL A 57 -4.09 -0.27 5.96
C VAL A 57 -3.94 1.13 6.53
N GLY A 58 -5.00 1.71 7.08
CA GLY A 58 -4.91 2.95 7.86
C GLY A 58 -4.53 2.62 9.31
N VAL A 59 -3.56 3.35 9.86
CA VAL A 59 -3.07 3.18 11.23
C VAL A 59 -3.23 4.51 11.96
N PRO A 60 -4.37 4.75 12.64
CA PRO A 60 -4.56 5.97 13.41
C PRO A 60 -3.70 5.93 14.68
N GLY A 61 -2.79 6.89 14.85
CA GLY A 61 -1.92 6.96 16.01
C GLY A 61 -0.73 7.89 15.78
N SER A 62 -0.20 8.44 16.87
CA SER A 62 1.06 9.19 16.80
C SER A 62 2.23 8.24 16.59
N PHE A 63 3.09 8.53 15.62
CA PHE A 63 4.35 7.81 15.42
C PHE A 63 5.37 8.01 16.54
N TYR A 64 5.11 8.94 17.48
CA TYR A 64 5.90 9.07 18.72
C TYR A 64 5.53 8.01 19.78
N GLY A 65 4.51 7.19 19.53
CA GLY A 65 4.14 6.02 20.33
C GLY A 65 4.31 4.71 19.55
N ARG A 66 3.97 3.58 20.19
CA ARG A 66 3.87 2.28 19.48
C ARG A 66 2.60 2.29 18.62
N LEU A 67 2.76 2.10 17.31
CA LEU A 67 1.68 2.15 16.33
C LEU A 67 0.99 0.79 16.10
N SER A 68 1.73 -0.31 16.21
CA SER A 68 1.24 -1.68 16.09
C SER A 68 2.33 -2.66 16.56
N GLN A 69 1.95 -3.89 16.92
CA GLN A 69 2.94 -4.97 16.95
C GLN A 69 3.32 -5.30 15.50
N ILE A 70 4.58 -5.11 15.15
CA ILE A 70 5.13 -5.64 13.90
C ILE A 70 5.49 -7.10 14.23
N GLU A 71 4.57 -8.02 14.03
CA GLU A 71 4.96 -9.43 13.88
C GLU A 71 5.33 -9.64 12.41
N ALA A 72 6.57 -10.10 12.22
CA ALA A 72 7.20 -10.42 10.94
C ALA A 72 7.18 -11.93 10.71
#